data_AF-A0A5C3L764-F1
#
_entry.id   AF-A0A5C3L764-F1
#
_cell.length_a   1.000
_cell.length_b   1.000
_cell.length_c   1.000
_cell.angle_alpha   90.00
_cell.angle_beta   90.00
_cell.angle_gamma   90.00
#
_symmetry.space_group_name_H-M   'P 1'
#
loop_
_entity.id
_entity.type
_entity.pdbx_description
1 polymer ?
#
loop_
_entity_poly.entity_id
_entity_poly.type
_entity_poly.pdbx_seq_one_letter_code
_entity_poly.pdbx_strand_id
1 'polypeptide(L)'
;PIIHVPSNISALLDTQPKSKTKAVLVAALHKADAKNKVLKQCVVKLQASNLLNETYCNKLRFQLMAKEKAKTKGNRGKLFGNGLLLMLTSNKFYERMVQFTEWQR
;
A
#
# COMPACT_ATOMS: atom_id res chain seq x y z
N PRO A 1 -21.19 -40.83 1.09
CA PRO A 1 -20.06 -41.28 1.94
C PRO A 1 -19.18 -40.10 2.34
N ILE A 2 -19.25 -39.69 3.61
CA ILE A 2 -18.36 -38.68 4.18
C ILE A 2 -17.01 -39.38 4.36
N ILE A 3 -16.03 -39.04 3.53
CA ILE A 3 -14.67 -39.53 3.70
C ILE A 3 -14.13 -38.81 4.94
N HIS A 4 -14.01 -39.53 6.05
CA HIS A 4 -13.31 -39.06 7.24
C HIS A 4 -11.84 -38.92 6.87
N VAL A 5 -11.44 -37.72 6.42
CA VAL A 5 -10.04 -37.43 6.09
C VAL A 5 -9.27 -37.40 7.41
N PRO A 6 -8.36 -38.35 7.66
CA PRO A 6 -7.58 -38.33 8.89
C PRO A 6 -6.75 -37.05 8.93
N SER A 7 -6.68 -36.41 10.11
CA SER A 7 -6.03 -35.12 10.34
C SER A 7 -4.54 -35.05 9.97
N ASN A 8 -3.94 -36.16 9.53
CA ASN A 8 -2.53 -36.28 9.17
C ASN A 8 -2.36 -36.76 7.73
N ILE A 9 -2.88 -35.97 6.77
CA ILE A 9 -2.78 -36.23 5.34
C ILE A 9 -1.32 -36.39 4.90
N SER A 10 -0.39 -35.68 5.54
CA SER A 10 1.06 -35.77 5.25
C SER A 10 1.60 -37.19 5.46
N ALA A 11 1.30 -37.83 6.58
CA ALA A 11 1.73 -39.20 6.86
C ALA A 11 1.17 -40.22 5.85
N LEU A 12 0.01 -39.92 5.24
CA LEU A 12 -0.59 -40.76 4.21
C LEU A 12 0.16 -40.68 2.87
N LEU A 13 0.73 -39.51 2.56
CA LEU A 13 1.46 -39.25 1.32
C LEU A 13 2.87 -39.86 1.32
N ASP A 14 3.43 -40.09 2.52
CA ASP A 14 4.73 -40.75 2.69
C ASP A 14 4.65 -42.28 2.49
N THR A 15 3.44 -42.84 2.36
CA THR A 15 3.26 -44.27 2.12
C THR A 15 3.53 -44.66 0.66
N GLN A 16 4.15 -45.83 0.45
CA GLN A 16 4.51 -46.27 -0.90
C GLN A 16 3.25 -46.53 -1.75
N PRO A 17 3.12 -45.94 -2.95
CA PRO A 17 1.93 -46.12 -3.78
C PRO A 17 1.83 -47.56 -4.30
N LYS A 18 0.70 -48.22 -4.02
CA LYS A 18 0.43 -49.60 -4.48
C LYS A 18 0.05 -49.72 -5.98
N SER A 19 -0.10 -48.60 -6.70
CA SER A 19 -0.55 -48.56 -8.10
C SER A 19 0.04 -47.35 -8.84
N LYS A 20 0.26 -47.48 -10.16
CA LYS A 20 0.78 -46.42 -11.04
C LYS A 20 -0.08 -45.15 -10.97
N THR A 21 -1.40 -45.28 -11.00
CA THR A 21 -2.33 -44.13 -10.93
C THR A 21 -2.18 -43.38 -9.60
N LYS A 22 -2.05 -44.11 -8.49
CA LYS A 22 -1.80 -43.52 -7.17
C LYS A 22 -0.45 -42.81 -7.13
N ALA A 23 0.59 -43.37 -7.74
CA ALA A 23 1.91 -42.73 -7.80
C ALA A 23 1.86 -41.39 -8.54
N VAL A 24 1.17 -41.31 -9.69
CA VAL A 24 1.00 -40.06 -10.43
C VAL A 24 0.21 -39.03 -9.62
N LEU A 25 -0.86 -39.44 -8.94
CA LEU A 25 -1.67 -38.55 -8.11
C LEU A 25 -0.85 -37.99 -6.93
N VAL A 26 -0.09 -38.84 -6.23
CA VAL A 26 0.77 -38.43 -5.11
C VAL A 26 1.84 -37.44 -5.59
N ALA A 27 2.49 -37.71 -6.74
CA ALA A 27 3.45 -36.79 -7.33
C ALA A 27 2.84 -35.43 -7.68
N ALA A 28 1.64 -35.42 -8.28
CA ALA A 28 0.91 -34.19 -8.58
C ALA A 28 0.55 -33.41 -7.30
N LEU A 29 0.14 -34.12 -6.24
CA LEU A 29 -0.21 -33.52 -4.97
C LEU A 29 1.01 -32.90 -4.26
N HIS A 30 2.14 -33.59 -4.22
CA HIS A 30 3.39 -33.02 -3.68
C HIS A 30 3.81 -31.76 -4.44
N LYS A 31 3.71 -31.78 -5.78
CA LYS A 31 4.00 -30.62 -6.61
C LYS A 31 3.06 -29.44 -6.29
N ALA A 32 1.77 -29.73 -6.10
CA ALA A 32 0.79 -28.72 -5.73
C ALA A 32 1.03 -28.15 -4.31
N ASP A 33 1.33 -29.02 -3.34
CA ASP A 33 1.63 -28.61 -1.95
C ASP A 33 2.90 -27.75 -1.88
N ALA A 34 3.97 -28.15 -2.57
CA ALA A 34 5.20 -27.37 -2.65
C ALA A 34 4.94 -25.96 -3.22
N LYS A 35 4.18 -25.86 -4.32
CA LYS A 35 3.77 -24.57 -4.89
C LYS A 35 2.93 -23.75 -3.90
N ASN A 36 1.99 -24.39 -3.21
CA ASN A 36 1.12 -23.73 -2.26
C ASN A 36 1.93 -23.17 -1.06
N LYS A 37 2.90 -23.92 -0.55
CA LYS A 37 3.83 -23.44 0.49
C LYS A 37 4.59 -22.18 0.05
N VAL A 38 5.14 -22.18 -1.17
CA VAL A 38 5.83 -21.00 -1.73
C VAL A 38 4.89 -19.81 -1.86
N LEU A 39 3.67 -20.03 -2.39
CA LEU A 39 2.68 -18.97 -2.55
C LEU A 39 2.23 -18.39 -1.20
N LYS A 40 2.00 -19.24 -0.19
CA LYS A 40 1.68 -18.79 1.17
C LYS A 40 2.77 -17.90 1.75
N GLN A 41 4.03 -18.28 1.61
CA GLN A 41 5.16 -17.45 2.05
C GLN A 41 5.22 -16.11 1.30
N CYS A 42 4.95 -16.11 -0.02
CA CYS A 42 4.88 -14.89 -0.81
C CYS A 42 3.74 -13.97 -0.34
N VAL A 43 2.55 -14.52 -0.10
CA VAL A 43 1.39 -13.77 0.40
C VAL A 43 1.69 -13.12 1.75
N VAL A 44 2.31 -13.84 2.68
CA VAL A 44 2.69 -13.27 3.99
C VAL A 44 3.65 -12.08 3.81
N LYS A 45 4.64 -12.20 2.93
CA LYS A 45 5.59 -11.10 2.64
C LYS A 45 4.90 -9.89 2.02
N LEU A 46 3.97 -10.11 1.09
CA LEU A 46 3.20 -9.04 0.45
C LEU A 46 2.27 -8.35 1.45
N GLN A 47 1.59 -9.11 2.29
CA GLN A 47 0.72 -8.58 3.34
C GLN A 47 1.52 -7.71 4.33
N ALA A 48 2.67 -8.20 4.79
CA ALA A 48 3.55 -7.44 5.69
C ALA A 48 4.04 -6.13 5.03
N SER A 49 4.45 -6.20 3.76
CA SER A 49 4.91 -5.03 2.99
C SER A 49 3.79 -4.01 2.80
N ASN A 50 2.58 -4.46 2.48
CA ASN A 50 1.43 -3.57 2.29
C ASN A 50 1.06 -2.84 3.59
N LEU A 51 1.02 -3.54 4.72
CA LEU A 51 0.74 -2.92 6.03
C LEU A 51 1.78 -1.87 6.39
N LEU A 52 3.06 -2.16 6.14
CA LEU A 52 4.16 -1.21 6.36
C LEU A 52 4.02 0.02 5.45
N ASN A 53 3.73 -0.19 4.17
CA ASN A 53 3.52 0.88 3.20
C ASN A 53 2.35 1.77 3.59
N GLU A 54 1.23 1.17 4.02
CA GLU A 54 0.05 1.91 4.46
C GLU A 54 0.38 2.78 5.68
N THR A 55 1.04 2.20 6.68
CA THR A 55 1.45 2.91 7.89
C THR A 55 2.39 4.07 7.57
N TYR A 56 3.37 3.84 6.70
CA TYR A 56 4.31 4.85 6.25
C TYR A 56 3.61 5.98 5.47
N CYS A 57 2.79 5.64 4.48
CA CYS A 57 2.03 6.61 3.69
C CYS A 57 1.11 7.46 4.57
N ASN A 58 0.45 6.85 5.56
CA ASN A 58 -0.40 7.59 6.50
C ASN A 58 0.43 8.56 7.35
N LYS A 59 1.56 8.10 7.91
CA LYS A 59 2.50 8.98 8.63
C LYS A 59 2.97 10.15 7.77
N LEU A 60 3.38 9.88 6.53
CA LEU A 60 3.83 10.92 5.60
C LEU A 60 2.73 11.94 5.29
N ARG A 61 1.49 11.47 5.03
CA ARG A 61 0.33 12.35 4.83
C ARG A 61 0.10 13.28 6.00
N PHE A 62 0.13 12.78 7.23
CA PHE A 62 -0.03 13.63 8.43
C PHE A 62 1.10 14.65 8.57
N GLN A 63 2.35 14.25 8.31
CA GLN A 63 3.49 15.17 8.36
C GLN A 63 3.38 16.27 7.30
N LEU A 64 2.96 15.92 6.07
CA LEU A 64 2.74 16.88 5.00
C LEU A 64 1.59 17.84 5.35
N MET A 65 0.45 17.33 5.81
CA MET A 65 -0.67 18.15 6.26
C MET A 65 -0.26 19.11 7.39
N ALA A 66 0.54 18.64 8.36
CA ALA A 66 1.06 19.48 9.43
C ALA A 66 1.97 20.61 8.88
N LYS A 67 2.88 20.28 7.96
CA LYS A 67 3.74 21.27 7.29
C LYS A 67 2.94 22.29 6.49
N GLU A 68 1.91 21.87 5.76
CA GLU A 68 1.03 22.76 5.01
C GLU A 68 0.25 23.70 5.94
N LYS A 69 -0.34 23.17 7.02
CA LYS A 69 -1.00 23.99 8.05
C LYS A 69 -0.05 24.96 8.75
N ALA A 70 1.22 24.60 8.92
CA ALA A 70 2.23 25.51 9.45
C ALA A 70 2.57 26.62 8.44
N LYS A 71 2.70 26.29 7.15
CA LYS A 71 2.93 27.26 6.07
C LYS A 71 1.80 28.27 5.95
N THR A 72 0.53 27.85 6.05
CA THR A 72 -0.60 28.78 5.98
C THR A 72 -0.64 29.75 7.17
N LYS A 73 -0.23 29.31 8.37
CA LYS A 73 -0.14 30.18 9.57
C LYS A 73 1.01 31.19 9.50
N GLY A 74 2.09 30.89 8.78
CA GLY A 74 3.28 31.75 8.64
C GLY A 74 3.25 32.75 7.47
N ASN A 75 2.14 32.87 6.76
CA ASN A 75 2.05 33.69 5.54
C ASN A 75 1.43 35.08 5.74
N ARG A 76 1.40 35.60 6.98
CA ARG A 76 1.14 37.03 7.20
C ARG A 76 2.23 37.83 6.48
N GLY A 77 1.85 38.58 5.44
CA GLY A 77 2.75 39.44 4.65
C GLY A 77 3.18 38.89 3.28
N LYS A 78 2.69 37.73 2.83
CA LYS A 78 2.93 37.26 1.44
C LYS A 78 1.70 37.47 0.56
N LEU A 79 1.92 37.96 -0.66
CA LEU A 79 0.88 38.16 -1.68
C LEU A 79 0.08 36.87 -1.97
N PHE A 80 0.77 35.72 -1.98
CA PHE A 80 0.15 34.39 -2.08
C PHE A 80 0.46 33.55 -0.84
N GLY A 81 -0.56 33.36 -0.01
CA GLY A 81 -0.47 32.68 1.28
C GLY A 81 -0.32 31.15 1.23
N ASN A 82 0.09 30.57 0.10
CA ASN A 82 0.38 29.15 -0.05
C ASN A 82 1.86 28.85 -0.39
N GLY A 83 2.66 29.86 -0.74
CA GLY A 83 4.08 29.71 -1.08
C GLY A 83 4.34 28.91 -2.36
N LEU A 84 3.34 28.72 -3.22
CA LEU A 84 3.48 28.12 -4.55
C LEU A 84 3.69 29.22 -5.59
N LEU A 85 4.59 28.97 -6.55
CA LEU A 85 4.76 29.85 -7.71
C LEU A 85 3.53 29.73 -8.61
N LEU A 86 2.84 30.85 -8.82
CA LEU A 86 1.69 30.93 -9.72
C LEU A 86 2.04 31.86 -10.87
N MET A 87 1.92 31.38 -12.11
CA MET A 87 2.08 32.23 -13.29
C MET A 87 0.78 32.98 -13.52
N LEU A 88 0.79 34.29 -13.30
CA LEU A 88 -0.36 35.16 -13.53
C LEU A 88 -0.16 35.97 -14.80
N THR A 89 -1.24 36.19 -15.53
CA THR A 89 -1.29 37.21 -16.57
C THR A 89 -1.29 38.60 -15.93
N SER A 90 -0.76 39.60 -16.65
CA SER A 90 -0.55 40.97 -16.16
C SER A 90 -1.74 41.53 -15.35
N ASN A 91 -2.96 41.40 -15.89
CA ASN A 91 -4.17 41.93 -15.25
C ASN A 91 -4.49 41.23 -13.92
N LYS A 92 -4.37 39.89 -13.88
CA LYS A 92 -4.64 39.11 -12.66
C LYS A 92 -3.61 39.38 -11.58
N PHE A 93 -2.38 39.72 -11.95
CA PHE A 93 -1.36 40.15 -10.99
C PHE A 93 -1.71 41.51 -10.39
N TYR A 94 -2.08 42.48 -11.23
CA TYR A 94 -2.46 43.82 -10.79
C TYR A 94 -3.63 43.80 -9.80
N GLU A 95 -4.71 43.09 -10.12
CA GLU A 95 -5.88 42.94 -9.23
C GLU A 95 -5.49 42.38 -7.86
N ARG A 96 -4.60 41.37 -7.83
CA ARG A 96 -4.14 40.76 -6.58
C ARG A 96 -3.24 41.70 -5.76
N MET A 97 -2.40 42.49 -6.42
CA MET A 97 -1.57 43.49 -5.77
C MET A 97 -2.39 44.62 -5.14
N VAL A 98 -3.44 45.09 -5.81
CA VAL A 98 -4.36 46.11 -5.26
C VAL A 98 -5.04 45.58 -4.00
N GLN A 99 -5.66 44.38 -4.08
CA GLN A 99 -6.30 43.73 -2.93
C GLN A 99 -5.36 43.56 -1.73
N PHE A 100 -4.10 43.16 -1.99
CA PHE A 100 -3.11 42.99 -0.93
C PHE A 100 -2.67 44.32 -0.31
N THR A 101 -2.53 45.37 -1.13
CA THR A 101 -2.12 46.71 -0.66
C THR A 101 -3.23 47.37 0.16
N GLU A 102 -4.50 47.18 -0.23
CA GLU A 102 -5.66 47.62 0.55
C GLU A 102 -5.78 46.89 1.89
N TRP A 103 -5.52 45.58 1.91
CA TRP A 103 -5.54 44.80 3.15
C TRP A 103 -4.41 45.17 4.14
N GLN A 104 -3.32 45.77 3.66
CA GLN A 104 -2.19 46.22 4.48
C GLN A 104 -2.33 47.66 4.99
N ARG A 105 -3.32 48.42 4.52
CA ARG A 105 -3.60 49.80 4.94
C ARG A 105 -4.57 49.81 6.12
#